data_AF-A0A497RDT4-F1
#
_entry.id   AF-A0A497RDT4-F1
#
_cell.length_a   1.000
_cell.length_b   1.000
_cell.length_c   1.000
_cell.angle_alpha   90.00
_cell.angle_beta   90.00
_cell.angle_gamma   90.00
#
_symmetry.space_group_name_H-M   'P 1'
#
loop_
_entity.id
_entity.type
_entity.pdbx_description
1 polymer ?
#
loop_
_entity_poly.entity_id
_entity_poly.type
_entity_poly.pdbx_seq_one_letter_code
_entity_poly.pdbx_strand_id
1 'polypeptide(L)' 'MSTILMESEKLKHLLEHWIEHNIEHMEKYKEWANKIENESPQTSKILREVIKKFEEGNKLLEEAFRSL' A
#
# COMPACT_ATOMS: atom_id res chain seq x y z
N MET A 1 32.49 7.83 -0.64
CA MET A 1 31.08 7.94 -1.03
C MET A 1 30.51 6.58 -1.51
N SER A 2 30.72 5.46 -0.80
CA SER A 2 30.54 4.14 -1.44
C SER A 2 29.42 3.23 -0.90
N THR A 3 28.93 3.40 0.32
CA THR A 3 27.96 2.45 0.91
C THR A 3 26.58 3.08 1.09
N ILE A 4 26.54 4.29 1.64
CA ILE A 4 25.29 5.02 1.94
C ILE A 4 24.49 5.32 0.67
N LEU A 5 25.15 5.74 -0.42
CA LEU A 5 24.47 5.98 -1.70
C LEU A 5 23.82 4.71 -2.26
N MET A 6 24.42 3.54 -2.01
CA MET A 6 23.87 2.25 -2.45
C MET A 6 22.64 1.85 -1.64
N GLU A 7 22.63 2.14 -0.34
CA GLU A 7 21.50 1.84 0.55
C GLU A 7 20.30 2.75 0.26
N SER A 8 20.52 4.05 0.04
CA SER A 8 19.46 4.99 -0.34
C SER A 8 18.83 4.63 -1.68
N GLU A 9 19.61 4.30 -2.71
CA GLU A 9 19.09 3.87 -4.01
C GLU A 9 18.34 2.54 -3.92
N LYS A 10 18.87 1.57 -3.15
CA LYS A 10 18.17 0.31 -2.89
C LYS A 10 16.84 0.55 -2.18
N LEU A 11 16.80 1.44 -1.19
CA LEU A 11 15.58 1.79 -0.48
C LEU A 11 14.57 2.47 -1.41
N LYS A 12 15.02 3.33 -2.32
CA LYS A 12 14.18 4.00 -3.31
C LYS A 12 13.44 2.98 -4.19
N HIS A 13 14.15 1.96 -4.68
CA HIS A 13 13.56 0.86 -5.44
C HIS A 13 12.59 0.01 -4.60
N LEU A 14 12.92 -0.26 -3.33
CA LEU A 14 12.02 -1.00 -2.43
C LEU A 14 10.73 -0.23 -2.15
N LEU A 15 10.81 1.09 -1.93
CA LEU A 15 9.64 1.94 -1.68
C LEU A 15 8.69 1.95 -2.88
N GLU A 16 9.22 2.09 -4.10
CA GLU A 16 8.45 1.99 -5.34
C GLU A 16 7.71 0.65 -5.43
N HIS A 17 8.43 -0.46 -5.21
CA HIS A 17 7.85 -1.80 -5.24
C HIS A 17 6.77 -2.01 -4.17
N TRP A 18 6.97 -1.51 -2.94
CA TRP A 18 5.97 -1.62 -1.88
C TRP A 18 4.71 -0.82 -2.19
N ILE A 19 4.84 0.39 -2.76
CA ILE A 19 3.69 1.21 -3.16
C ILE A 19 2.86 0.48 -4.23
N GLU A 20 3.53 -0.05 -5.26
CA GLU A 20 2.89 -0.82 -6.33
C GLU A 20 2.16 -2.05 -5.77
N HIS A 21 2.83 -2.85 -4.94
CA HIS A 21 2.24 -4.06 -4.38
C HIS A 21 1.06 -3.77 -3.43
N ASN A 22 1.13 -2.67 -2.67
CA ASN A 22 0.02 -2.22 -1.84
C ASN A 22 -1.20 -1.85 -2.70
N ILE A 23 -1.02 -1.27 -3.89
CA ILE A 23 -2.11 -0.98 -4.82
C ILE A 23 -2.76 -2.28 -5.31
N GLU A 24 -1.98 -3.31 -5.66
CA GLU A 24 -2.50 -4.62 -6.04
C GLU A 24 -3.34 -5.26 -4.91
N HIS A 25 -2.86 -5.18 -3.67
CA HIS A 25 -3.60 -5.65 -2.50
C HIS A 25 -4.90 -4.89 -2.29
N MET A 26 -4.89 -3.55 -2.39
CA MET A 26 -6.08 -2.73 -2.25
C MET A 26 -7.15 -3.09 -3.27
N GLU A 27 -6.79 -3.28 -4.53
CA GLU A 27 -7.75 -3.70 -5.57
C GLU A 27 -8.32 -5.10 -5.28
N LYS A 28 -7.51 -6.03 -4.75
CA LYS A 28 -8.01 -7.34 -4.32
C LYS A 28 -8.95 -7.27 -3.12
N TYR A 29 -8.65 -6.43 -2.13
CA TYR A 29 -9.54 -6.22 -1.00
C TYR A 29 -10.87 -5.58 -1.44
N LYS A 30 -10.81 -4.65 -2.39
CA LYS A 30 -11.98 -3.98 -2.96
C LYS A 30 -12.87 -4.95 -3.73
N GLU A 31 -12.25 -5.81 -4.55
CA GLU A 31 -12.93 -6.89 -5.26
C GLU A 31 -13.73 -7.77 -4.29
N TRP A 32 -13.11 -8.20 -3.19
CA TRP A 32 -13.77 -9.03 -2.17
C TRP A 32 -14.81 -8.26 -1.37
N ALA A 33 -14.52 -7.03 -0.95
CA ALA A 33 -15.47 -6.19 -0.22
C ALA A 33 -16.79 -6.04 -0.97
N ASN A 34 -16.73 -5.90 -2.31
CA ASN A 34 -17.92 -5.82 -3.15
C ASN A 34 -18.64 -7.17 -3.26
N LYS A 35 -17.90 -8.29 -3.44
CA LYS A 35 -18.48 -9.63 -3.54
C LYS A 35 -19.27 -10.03 -2.29
N ILE A 36 -18.75 -9.73 -1.11
CA ILE A 36 -19.32 -10.16 0.17
C ILE A 36 -20.19 -9.10 0.85
N GLU A 37 -20.50 -7.99 0.18
CA GLU A 37 -21.22 -6.87 0.80
C GLU A 37 -22.60 -7.26 1.34
N ASN A 38 -23.33 -8.10 0.61
CA ASN A 38 -24.66 -8.58 1.02
C ASN A 38 -24.59 -9.75 2.02
N GLU A 39 -23.59 -10.62 1.89
CA GLU A 39 -23.42 -11.81 2.73
C GLU A 39 -22.80 -11.50 4.09
N SER A 40 -21.87 -10.54 4.13
CA SER A 40 -21.16 -10.12 5.33
C SER A 40 -20.87 -8.61 5.30
N PRO A 41 -21.88 -7.76 5.55
CA PRO A 41 -21.74 -6.30 5.49
C PRO A 41 -20.62 -5.76 6.40
N GLN A 42 -20.46 -6.35 7.58
CA GLN A 42 -19.42 -5.92 8.52
C GLN A 42 -18.01 -6.27 8.02
N THR A 43 -17.81 -7.44 7.42
CA THR A 43 -16.51 -7.82 6.84
C THR A 43 -16.20 -6.94 5.63
N SER A 44 -17.19 -6.67 4.78
CA SER A 44 -17.04 -5.72 3.67
C SER A 44 -16.60 -4.34 4.17
N LYS A 45 -17.27 -3.81 5.22
CA LYS A 45 -16.89 -2.55 5.85
C LYS A 45 -15.45 -2.57 6.37
N ILE A 46 -15.03 -3.65 7.04
CA ILE A 46 -13.65 -3.78 7.55
C ILE A 46 -12.64 -3.77 6.40
N LEU A 47 -12.89 -4.49 5.31
CA LEU A 47 -12.03 -4.47 4.12
C LEU A 47 -11.92 -3.07 3.51
N ARG A 48 -13.02 -2.31 3.48
CA ARG A 48 -13.01 -0.91 3.03
C ARG A 48 -12.17 -0.02 3.95
N GLU A 49 -12.17 -0.25 5.26
CA GLU A 49 -11.28 0.46 6.19
C GLU A 49 -9.81 0.05 6.02
N VAL A 50 -9.53 -1.23 5.73
CA VAL A 50 -8.16 -1.68 5.40
C VAL A 50 -7.63 -0.95 4.18
N ILE A 51 -8.43 -0.82 3.11
CA ILE A 51 -8.05 -0.08 1.90
C ILE A 51 -7.66 1.36 2.25
N LYS A 52 -8.46 2.08 3.05
CA LYS A 52 -8.13 3.45 3.49
C LYS A 52 -6.80 3.51 4.24
N LYS A 53 -6.50 2.52 5.09
CA LYS A 53 -5.22 2.46 5.82
C LYS A 53 -4.04 2.17 4.92
N PHE A 54 -4.22 1.37 3.87
CA PHE A 54 -3.20 1.20 2.83
C PHE A 54 -3.00 2.48 2.01
N GLU A 55 -4.06 3.21 1.66
CA GLU A 55 -3.95 4.51 0.97
C GLU A 55 -3.20 5.55 1.82
N GLU A 56 -3.52 5.64 3.12
CA GLU A 56 -2.79 6.49 4.08
C GLU A 56 -1.31 6.08 4.18
N GLY A 57 -1.03 4.78 4.29
CA GLY A 57 0.32 4.24 4.32
C GLY A 57 1.11 4.53 3.04
N ASN A 58 0.49 4.37 1.86
CA ASN A 58 1.13 4.66 0.58
C ASN A 58 1.51 6.14 0.44
N LYS A 59 0.69 7.07 0.93
CA LYS A 59 1.06 8.50 0.96
C LYS A 59 2.34 8.74 1.77
N LEU A 60 2.47 8.09 2.92
CA LEU A 60 3.68 8.17 3.75
C LEU A 60 4.89 7.51 3.07
N LEU A 61 4.69 6.39 2.37
CA LEU A 61 5.76 5.74 1.59
C LEU A 61 6.23 6.63 0.43
N GLU A 62 5.30 7.31 -0.26
CA GLU A 62 5.66 8.28 -1.30
C GLU A 62 6.40 9.50 -0.73
N GLU A 63 6.01 10.00 0.45
CA GLU A 63 6.77 11.03 1.16
C GLU A 63 8.18 10.56 1.50
N ALA A 64 8.33 9.33 2.00
CA ALA A 64 9.63 8.73 2.24
C ALA A 64 10.46 8.63 0.94
N PHE A 65 9.85 8.18 -0.16
CA PHE A 65 10.51 8.10 -1.47
C PHE A 65 10.99 9.46 -1.96
N ARG A 66 10.17 10.51 -1.79
CA ARG A 66 10.51 11.90 -2.17
C ARG A 66 11.60 12.52 -1.28
N SER A 67 11.80 11.97 -0.07
CA SER A 67 12.82 12.44 0.88
C SER A 67 14.21 11.81 0.71
N LEU A 68 14.35 10.82 -0.18
CA LEU A 68 15.61 10.15 -0.55
C LEU A 68 16.20 10.73 -1.84
#